data_AF-T1EJK6-F1
#
_entry.id   AF-T1EJK6-F1
#
_cell.length_a   1.000
_cell.length_b   1.000
_cell.length_c   1.000
_cell.angle_alpha   90.00
_cell.angle_beta   90.00
_cell.angle_gamma   90.00
#
_symmetry.space_group_name_H-M   'P 1'
#
loop_
_entity.id
_entity.type
_entity.pdbx_description
1 polymer ?
#
loop_
_entity_poly.entity_id
_entity_poly.type
_entity_poly.pdbx_seq_one_letter_code
_entity_poly.pdbx_strand_id
1 'polypeptide(L)'
;DVKEDEDQNLKLQETIELLVASGFFRARIKGLSPFDKVVGGMVWCISVCSYDINVDLFFQENSTIGQKIALTEKIVNVLNLMKCPHRVDPHQIQGLDFIHIFPVVQWLVKKAIESRKDYEDENRSHALMHFNR
;
A
#
# COMPACT_ATOMS: atom_id res chain seq x y z
N ASP A 1 -14.19 19.22 -12.66
CA ASP A 1 -13.67 19.78 -13.92
C ASP A 1 -12.33 20.50 -13.88
N VAL A 2 -11.98 21.38 -12.93
CA VAL A 2 -10.56 21.81 -12.75
C VAL A 2 -10.14 21.66 -11.29
N LYS A 3 -10.97 22.19 -10.38
CA LYS A 3 -10.80 22.02 -8.94
C LYS A 3 -10.73 20.55 -8.49
N GLU A 4 -11.54 19.71 -9.12
CA GLU A 4 -11.55 18.26 -8.83
C GLU A 4 -10.25 17.58 -9.23
N ASP A 5 -9.66 17.96 -10.37
CA ASP A 5 -8.36 17.44 -10.81
C ASP A 5 -7.22 17.94 -9.91
N GLU A 6 -7.31 19.18 -9.43
CA GLU A 6 -6.40 19.73 -8.42
C GLU A 6 -6.48 18.93 -7.11
N ASP A 7 -7.68 18.66 -6.62
CA ASP A 7 -7.90 17.87 -5.39
C ASP A 7 -7.36 16.42 -5.54
N GLN A 8 -7.57 15.79 -6.69
CA GLN A 8 -7.01 14.46 -7.00
C GLN A 8 -5.48 14.48 -7.02
N ASN A 9 -4.87 15.49 -7.66
CA ASN A 9 -3.41 15.59 -7.74
C ASN A 9 -2.79 15.91 -6.37
N LEU A 10 -3.43 16.75 -5.55
CA LEU A 10 -3.02 17.00 -4.17
C LEU A 10 -3.02 15.70 -3.37
N LYS A 11 -4.11 14.90 -3.45
CA LYS A 11 -4.20 13.61 -2.76
C LYS A 11 -3.16 12.61 -3.25
N LEU A 12 -2.84 12.60 -4.55
CA LEU A 12 -1.75 11.80 -5.09
C LEU A 12 -0.39 12.19 -4.46
N GLN A 13 -0.07 13.47 -4.36
CA GLN A 13 1.19 13.91 -3.75
C GLN A 13 1.27 13.52 -2.28
N GLU A 14 0.21 13.75 -1.51
CA GLU A 14 0.13 13.33 -0.10
C GLU A 14 0.29 11.81 0.04
N THR A 15 -0.32 11.03 -0.86
CA THR A 15 -0.18 9.56 -0.90
C THR A 15 1.28 9.16 -1.12
N ILE A 16 1.95 9.79 -2.09
CA ILE A 16 3.36 9.51 -2.40
C ILE A 16 4.26 9.86 -1.22
N GLU A 17 4.08 11.04 -0.62
CA GLU A 17 4.87 11.48 0.53
C GLU A 17 4.72 10.53 1.71
N LEU A 18 3.49 10.08 1.99
CA LEU A 18 3.22 9.15 3.08
C LEU A 18 3.88 7.77 2.83
N LEU A 19 3.78 7.24 1.62
CA LEU A 19 4.43 5.99 1.24
C LEU A 19 5.96 6.08 1.40
N VAL A 20 6.55 7.18 0.96
CA VAL A 20 7.99 7.44 1.12
C VAL A 20 8.39 7.51 2.59
N ALA A 21 7.64 8.27 3.40
CA ALA A 21 7.89 8.41 4.82
C ALA A 21 7.80 7.07 5.55
N SER A 22 6.96 6.14 5.06
CA SER A 22 6.85 4.78 5.59
C SER A 22 7.98 3.84 5.17
N GLY A 23 8.83 4.23 4.21
CA GLY A 23 9.97 3.44 3.71
C GLY A 23 9.80 2.89 2.29
N PHE A 24 8.68 3.18 1.59
CA PHE A 24 8.48 2.78 0.20
C PHE A 24 9.03 3.83 -0.78
N PHE A 25 10.35 3.84 -0.97
CA PHE A 25 11.02 4.86 -1.79
C PHE A 25 10.72 4.78 -3.30
N ARG A 26 10.25 3.63 -3.81
CA ARG A 26 9.88 3.45 -5.23
C ARG A 26 8.81 4.45 -5.68
N ALA A 27 7.97 4.97 -4.77
CA ALA A 27 6.99 6.01 -5.08
C ALA A 27 7.61 7.31 -5.64
N ARG A 28 8.92 7.58 -5.43
CA ARG A 28 9.61 8.76 -5.98
C ARG A 28 10.25 8.55 -7.35
N ILE A 29 10.30 7.33 -7.88
CA ILE A 29 10.95 7.06 -9.16
C ILE A 29 10.26 7.91 -10.25
N LYS A 30 11.07 8.70 -10.95
CA LYS A 30 10.63 9.50 -12.10
C LYS A 30 10.34 8.54 -13.25
N GLY A 31 9.19 8.69 -13.90
CA GLY A 31 8.74 7.82 -14.99
C GLY A 31 7.81 6.69 -14.58
N LEU A 32 7.67 6.38 -13.27
CA LEU A 32 6.59 5.50 -12.82
C LEU A 32 5.24 6.21 -12.90
N SER A 33 4.22 5.49 -13.40
CA SER A 33 2.86 6.01 -13.46
C SER A 33 2.27 6.21 -12.05
N PRO A 34 1.28 7.10 -11.87
CA PRO A 34 0.58 7.25 -10.59
C PRO A 34 0.00 5.92 -10.08
N PHE A 35 -0.57 5.12 -10.98
CA PHE A 35 -1.06 3.78 -10.68
C PHE A 35 0.05 2.92 -10.05
N ASP A 36 1.19 2.82 -10.72
CA ASP A 36 2.31 1.96 -10.30
C ASP A 36 2.89 2.38 -8.94
N LYS A 37 2.95 3.69 -8.70
CA LYS A 37 3.42 4.23 -7.41
C LYS A 37 2.48 3.88 -6.26
N VAL A 38 1.18 4.11 -6.45
CA VAL A 38 0.17 3.92 -5.40
C VAL A 38 -0.11 2.44 -5.17
N VAL A 39 -0.39 1.68 -6.24
CA VAL A 39 -0.65 0.25 -6.16
C VAL A 39 0.57 -0.52 -5.67
N GLY A 40 1.77 -0.17 -6.15
CA GLY A 40 3.01 -0.73 -5.63
C GLY A 40 3.19 -0.47 -4.12
N GLY A 41 2.84 0.74 -3.66
CA GLY A 41 2.86 1.09 -2.25
C GLY A 41 1.83 0.34 -1.40
N MET A 42 0.61 0.14 -1.91
CA MET A 42 -0.43 -0.65 -1.25
C MET A 42 0.00 -2.12 -1.11
N VAL A 43 0.48 -2.72 -2.20
CA VAL A 43 1.01 -4.10 -2.21
C VAL A 43 2.15 -4.25 -1.22
N TRP A 44 3.08 -3.29 -1.20
CA TRP A 44 4.18 -3.28 -0.26
C TRP A 44 3.68 -3.22 1.19
N CYS A 45 2.75 -2.32 1.52
CA CYS A 45 2.20 -2.24 2.89
C CYS A 45 1.53 -3.55 3.31
N ILE A 46 0.75 -4.17 2.42
CA ILE A 46 0.11 -5.47 2.66
C ILE A 46 1.16 -6.54 2.95
N SER A 47 2.23 -6.58 2.16
CA SER A 47 3.32 -7.57 2.32
C SER A 47 4.05 -7.43 3.66
N VAL A 48 4.21 -6.19 4.15
CA VAL A 48 4.83 -5.91 5.45
C VAL A 48 3.94 -6.34 6.62
N CYS A 49 2.62 -6.38 6.45
CA CYS A 49 1.68 -6.77 7.51
C CYS A 49 1.60 -8.31 7.69
N SER A 50 2.47 -9.09 7.06
CA SER A 50 2.53 -10.57 7.16
C SER A 50 1.21 -11.29 6.84
N TYR A 51 0.30 -10.64 6.11
CA TYR A 51 -0.83 -11.37 5.54
C TYR A 51 -0.27 -12.23 4.40
N ASP A 52 -0.31 -13.54 4.62
CA ASP A 52 0.10 -14.59 3.69
C ASP A 52 -0.84 -14.63 2.48
N ILE A 53 -0.84 -13.54 1.73
CA ILE A 53 -1.51 -13.41 0.44
C ILE A 53 -0.44 -13.76 -0.58
N ASN A 54 0.02 -15.01 -0.47
CA ASN A 54 0.58 -15.79 -1.55
C ASN A 54 1.61 -15.01 -2.39
N VAL A 55 2.61 -14.44 -1.69
CA VAL A 55 4.00 -14.07 -2.09
C VAL A 55 4.21 -13.31 -3.42
N ASP A 56 3.15 -13.07 -4.18
CA ASP A 56 3.17 -12.74 -5.60
C ASP A 56 1.85 -12.03 -5.96
N LEU A 57 1.57 -10.97 -5.22
CA LEU A 57 1.09 -9.77 -5.89
C LEU A 57 2.23 -9.31 -6.81
N PHE A 58 2.45 -10.05 -7.92
CA PHE A 58 3.43 -9.77 -8.96
C PHE A 58 3.05 -8.44 -9.61
N PHE A 59 3.40 -7.36 -8.94
CA PHE A 59 3.38 -6.06 -9.56
C PHE A 59 4.47 -6.07 -10.64
N GLN A 60 4.05 -6.27 -11.87
CA GLN A 60 4.91 -6.15 -13.04
C GLN A 60 4.75 -4.74 -13.61
N GLU A 61 5.85 -3.99 -13.65
CA GLU A 61 5.93 -2.76 -14.42
C GLU A 61 5.60 -3.12 -15.89
N ASN A 62 4.61 -2.43 -16.48
CA ASN A 62 4.03 -2.71 -17.82
C ASN A 62 2.99 -3.85 -17.92
N SER A 63 2.23 -4.11 -16.85
CA SER A 63 1.09 -5.02 -16.88
C SER A 63 -0.02 -4.59 -17.87
N THR A 64 -0.66 -5.56 -18.51
CA THR A 64 -1.86 -5.36 -19.35
C THR A 64 -3.04 -4.79 -18.53
N ILE A 65 -4.01 -4.18 -19.20
CA ILE A 65 -5.21 -3.64 -18.53
C ILE A 65 -5.96 -4.71 -17.72
N GLY A 66 -6.07 -5.93 -18.25
CA GLY A 66 -6.71 -7.05 -17.55
C GLY A 66 -5.94 -7.47 -16.29
N GLN A 67 -4.61 -7.45 -16.33
CA GLN A 67 -3.78 -7.72 -15.16
C GLN A 67 -3.92 -6.62 -14.10
N LYS A 68 -4.03 -5.35 -14.51
CA LYS A 68 -4.27 -4.24 -13.58
C LYS A 68 -5.62 -4.37 -12.88
N ILE A 69 -6.69 -4.73 -13.62
CA ILE A 69 -8.02 -4.99 -13.05
C ILE A 69 -7.97 -6.14 -12.04
N ALA A 70 -7.40 -7.28 -12.43
CA ALA A 70 -7.29 -8.44 -11.54
C ALA A 70 -6.45 -8.11 -10.28
N LEU A 71 -5.45 -7.25 -10.40
CA LEU A 71 -4.65 -6.78 -9.27
C LEU A 71 -5.47 -5.90 -8.32
N THR A 72 -6.27 -4.96 -8.83
CA THR A 72 -7.10 -4.10 -7.97
C THR A 72 -8.21 -4.89 -7.25
N GLU A 73 -8.82 -5.88 -7.90
CA GLU A 73 -9.77 -6.79 -7.27
C GLU A 73 -9.14 -7.59 -6.13
N LYS A 74 -7.94 -8.14 -6.34
CA LYS A 74 -7.19 -8.84 -5.29
C LYS A 74 -6.89 -7.92 -4.11
N ILE A 75 -6.44 -6.70 -4.37
CA ILE A 75 -6.16 -5.70 -3.31
C ILE A 75 -7.42 -5.43 -2.48
N VAL A 76 -8.57 -5.20 -3.11
CA VAL A 76 -9.83 -4.95 -2.39
C VAL A 76 -10.25 -6.16 -1.55
N ASN A 77 -10.14 -7.37 -2.07
CA ASN A 77 -10.42 -8.59 -1.32
C ASN A 77 -9.54 -8.71 -0.08
N VAL A 78 -8.25 -8.39 -0.21
CA VAL A 78 -7.31 -8.36 0.91
C VAL A 78 -7.69 -7.32 1.94
N LEU A 79 -7.99 -6.09 1.51
CA LEU A 79 -8.40 -5.02 2.42
C LEU A 79 -9.61 -5.42 3.27
N ASN A 80 -10.56 -6.14 2.67
CA ASN A 80 -11.70 -6.71 3.37
C ASN A 80 -11.30 -7.77 4.41
N LEU A 81 -10.38 -8.68 4.05
CA LEU A 81 -9.84 -9.70 4.97
C LEU A 81 -9.07 -9.08 6.14
N MET A 82 -8.30 -8.02 5.88
CA MET A 82 -7.58 -7.26 6.90
C MET A 82 -8.52 -6.34 7.72
N LYS A 83 -9.83 -6.32 7.41
CA LYS A 83 -10.86 -5.49 8.06
C LYS A 83 -10.55 -3.99 7.98
N CYS A 84 -10.08 -3.53 6.82
CA CYS A 84 -9.91 -2.10 6.55
C CYS A 84 -11.25 -1.37 6.76
N PRO A 85 -11.29 -0.27 7.55
CA PRO A 85 -12.53 0.45 7.82
C PRO A 85 -12.96 1.37 6.66
N HIS A 86 -12.06 1.63 5.72
CA HIS A 86 -12.28 2.51 4.57
C HIS A 86 -12.70 1.69 3.35
N ARG A 87 -13.80 2.09 2.72
CA ARG A 87 -14.31 1.44 1.50
C ARG A 87 -13.58 1.98 0.29
N VAL A 88 -13.15 1.07 -0.59
CA VAL A 88 -12.63 1.39 -1.91
C VAL A 88 -13.00 0.23 -2.85
N ASP A 89 -13.48 0.57 -4.03
CA ASP A 89 -13.82 -0.42 -5.06
C ASP A 89 -12.69 -0.56 -6.10
N PRO A 90 -12.58 -1.70 -6.81
CA PRO A 90 -11.51 -1.93 -7.79
C PRO A 90 -11.46 -0.86 -8.89
N HIS A 91 -12.63 -0.36 -9.32
CA HIS A 91 -12.73 0.68 -10.34
C HIS A 91 -12.19 2.04 -9.86
N GLN A 92 -12.25 2.33 -8.56
CA GLN A 92 -11.69 3.56 -7.99
C GLN A 92 -10.16 3.52 -8.00
N ILE A 93 -9.58 2.35 -7.68
CA ILE A 93 -8.12 2.16 -7.75
C ILE A 93 -7.63 2.24 -9.20
N GLN A 94 -8.33 1.57 -10.12
CA GLN A 94 -8.01 1.60 -11.54
C GLN A 94 -8.21 2.99 -12.16
N GLY A 95 -9.27 3.69 -11.75
CA GLY A 95 -9.63 5.03 -12.20
C GLY A 95 -8.86 6.15 -11.51
N LEU A 96 -7.92 5.83 -10.62
CA LEU A 96 -7.07 6.79 -9.91
C LEU A 96 -7.85 7.81 -9.07
N ASP A 97 -8.92 7.35 -8.41
CA ASP A 97 -9.68 8.15 -7.46
C ASP A 97 -8.93 8.27 -6.12
N PHE A 98 -7.90 9.11 -6.11
CA PHE A 98 -7.02 9.34 -4.98
C PHE A 98 -7.72 9.87 -3.74
N ILE A 99 -8.88 10.53 -3.89
CA ILE A 99 -9.70 10.95 -2.75
C ILE A 99 -10.14 9.75 -1.92
N HIS A 100 -10.59 8.67 -2.56
CA HIS A 100 -11.01 7.44 -1.88
C HIS A 100 -9.85 6.49 -1.58
N ILE A 101 -8.80 6.50 -2.41
CA ILE A 101 -7.62 5.66 -2.19
C ILE A 101 -6.79 6.16 -1.00
N PHE A 102 -6.65 7.47 -0.81
CA PHE A 102 -5.81 8.07 0.22
C PHE A 102 -6.08 7.54 1.64
N PRO A 103 -7.32 7.53 2.17
CA PRO A 103 -7.59 7.01 3.52
C PRO A 103 -7.25 5.52 3.68
N VAL A 104 -7.38 4.73 2.61
CA VAL A 104 -6.95 3.32 2.60
C VAL A 104 -5.43 3.22 2.72
N VAL A 105 -4.69 4.04 1.98
CA VAL A 105 -3.22 4.08 2.07
C VAL A 105 -2.77 4.56 3.46
N GLN A 106 -3.44 5.55 4.06
CA GLN A 106 -3.15 6.00 5.41
C GLN A 106 -3.27 4.85 6.43
N TRP A 107 -4.36 4.09 6.33
CA TRP A 107 -4.59 2.95 7.20
C TRP A 107 -3.57 1.83 6.98
N LEU A 108 -3.25 1.50 5.73
CA LEU A 108 -2.24 0.50 5.37
C LEU A 108 -0.85 0.88 5.87
N VAL A 109 -0.43 2.13 5.69
CA VAL A 109 0.87 2.63 6.17
C VAL A 109 0.95 2.54 7.69
N LYS A 110 -0.12 2.93 8.40
CA LYS A 110 -0.20 2.77 9.85
C LYS A 110 -0.01 1.31 10.26
N LYS A 111 -0.72 0.38 9.61
CA LYS A 111 -0.60 -1.06 9.86
C LYS A 111 0.81 -1.59 9.60
N ALA A 112 1.42 -1.19 8.48
CA ALA A 112 2.79 -1.60 8.14
C ALA A 112 3.84 -1.08 9.14
N ILE A 113 3.64 0.11 9.73
CA ILE A 113 4.50 0.63 10.79
C ILE A 113 4.30 -0.16 12.09
N GLU A 114 3.04 -0.43 12.48
CA GLU A 114 2.70 -1.24 13.65
C GLU A 114 3.33 -2.64 13.56
N SER A 115 3.14 -3.35 12.44
CA SER A 115 3.67 -4.71 12.24
C SER A 115 5.20 -4.79 12.30
N ARG A 116 5.92 -3.76 11.80
CA ARG A 116 7.39 -3.71 11.90
C ARG A 116 7.84 -3.54 13.35
N LYS A 117 7.15 -2.70 14.11
CA LYS A 117 7.47 -2.50 15.53
C LYS A 117 7.24 -3.77 16.34
N ASP A 118 6.12 -4.44 16.12
CA ASP A 118 5.81 -5.70 16.81
C ASP A 118 6.88 -6.76 16.52
N TYR A 119 7.34 -6.87 15.27
CA TYR A 119 8.43 -7.77 14.88
C TYR A 119 9.78 -7.40 15.51
N GLU A 120 10.10 -6.11 15.60
CA GLU A 120 11.31 -5.61 16.27
C GLU A 120 11.30 -5.94 17.78
N ASP A 121 10.15 -5.73 18.44
CA ASP A 121 9.97 -6.00 19.86
C ASP A 121 10.03 -7.52 20.17
N GLU A 122 9.43 -8.36 19.33
CA GLU A 122 9.54 -9.82 19.41
C GLU A 122 11.00 -10.28 19.24
N ASN A 123 11.69 -9.81 18.19
CA ASN A 123 13.07 -10.19 17.92
C ASN A 123 14.02 -9.73 19.04
N ARG A 124 13.82 -8.53 19.58
CA ARG A 124 14.58 -8.04 20.74
C ARG A 124 14.35 -8.91 21.97
N SER A 125 13.11 -9.30 22.23
CA SER A 125 12.77 -10.17 23.36
C SER A 125 13.43 -11.55 23.22
N HIS A 126 13.38 -12.14 22.03
CA HIS A 126 14.09 -13.38 21.71
C HIS A 126 15.61 -13.24 21.88
N ALA A 127 16.23 -12.18 21.37
CA ALA A 127 17.66 -11.93 21.53
C ALA A 127 18.06 -11.80 23.01
N LEU A 128 17.29 -11.05 23.81
CA LEU A 128 17.54 -10.92 25.25
C LEU A 128 17.43 -12.25 26.00
N MET A 129 16.50 -13.14 25.61
CA MET A 129 16.39 -14.48 26.19
C MET A 129 17.56 -15.39 25.81
N HIS A 130 18.06 -15.29 24.57
CA HIS A 130 19.13 -16.15 24.07
C HIS A 130 20.53 -15.74 24.54
N PHE A 131 20.79 -14.43 24.73
CA PHE A 131 22.12 -13.92 25.12
C PHE A 131 22.30 -13.66 26.62
N ASN A 132 21.25 -13.74 27.44
CA ASN A 132 21.34 -13.70 28.91
C ASN A 132 21.45 -15.10 29.54
N ARG A 133 21.99 -16.08 28.81
CA ARG A 133 22.17 -17.46 29.28
C ARG A 133 23.64 -17.85 29.33
#